data_AF-A0A7X6XME3-F1
#
_entry.id   AF-A0A7X6XME3-F1
#
_cell.length_a   1.000
_cell.length_b   1.000
_cell.length_c   1.000
_cell.angle_alpha   90.00
_cell.angle_beta   90.00
_cell.angle_gamma   90.00
#
_symmetry.space_group_name_H-M   'P 1'
#
loop_
_entity.id
_entity.type
_entity.pdbx_description
1 polymer ?
#
loop_
_entity_poly.entity_id
_entity_poly.type
_entity_poly.pdbx_seq_one_letter_code
_entity_poly.pdbx_strand_id
1 'polypeptide(L)'
;MLTWLLLIAAQAPADVVYQVRATAPITLTVPARPEGEGHFVRVAGKKWVRVQGERQGNTLRFRLDPARWPGGETLLVVGKQPGTVLDDEQAPRVTNLVIDGVRYADGSEVDLDWRVAPPKKVSWRFADRSRLDLDGLRVTVNGRTLSLKDRGITATPSADGKAATVSVFLSWTPGYRPETETRLTLSLPDTAPVRNTVERKLHFRLLTPPADGKRVEARVDSNFAGYSAAPLIDGEVMEPKPGVSTVGVTWASAETRAPHWAALVFDQPRTLREIELFWAYYDEQYWTAARYQVQVWDGERWMPVTTADGVKPAKSTVHRFTPVKTAAIRVWMPVSGGHPARPDLLWLTEMRVE
;
A
#
# COMPACT_ATOMS: atom_id res chain seq x y z
N MET A 1 -40.63 -23.57 -8.99
CA MET A 1 -39.54 -22.81 -8.34
C MET A 1 -38.24 -23.25 -8.97
N LEU A 2 -37.52 -22.37 -9.67
CA LEU A 2 -36.19 -22.70 -10.19
C LEU A 2 -35.20 -22.75 -9.02
N THR A 3 -34.58 -23.91 -8.81
CA THR A 3 -33.49 -24.10 -7.86
C THR A 3 -32.20 -23.63 -8.52
N TRP A 4 -31.59 -22.56 -8.01
CA TRP A 4 -30.28 -22.11 -8.46
C TRP A 4 -29.21 -22.66 -7.50
N LEU A 5 -28.23 -23.39 -8.04
CA LEU A 5 -27.03 -23.83 -7.31
C LEU A 5 -25.83 -23.13 -7.94
N LEU A 6 -25.14 -22.30 -7.15
CA LEU A 6 -23.83 -21.76 -7.53
C LEU A 6 -22.79 -22.42 -6.62
N LEU A 7 -21.81 -23.08 -7.24
CA LEU A 7 -20.71 -23.74 -6.54
C LEU A 7 -19.41 -23.04 -6.91
N ILE A 8 -18.76 -22.42 -5.92
CA ILE A 8 -17.40 -21.91 -6.08
C ILE A 8 -16.50 -22.78 -5.20
N ALA A 9 -15.57 -23.48 -5.83
CA ALA A 9 -14.53 -24.24 -5.14
C ALA A 9 -13.24 -23.42 -5.15
N ALA A 10 -12.69 -23.14 -3.97
CA ALA A 10 -11.34 -22.57 -3.83
C ALA A 10 -10.38 -23.70 -3.44
N GLN A 11 -9.41 -24.02 -4.30
CA GLN A 11 -8.42 -25.07 -4.06
C GLN A 11 -7.24 -24.56 -3.22
N ALA A 12 -7.03 -25.19 -2.06
CA ALA A 12 -5.73 -25.35 -1.42
C ALA A 12 -5.38 -26.86 -1.49
N PRO A 13 -4.10 -27.27 -1.36
CA PRO A 13 -3.69 -28.64 -1.74
C PRO A 13 -4.24 -29.78 -0.87
N ALA A 14 -4.99 -29.55 0.22
CA ALA A 14 -5.38 -30.64 1.14
C ALA A 14 -6.80 -30.60 1.74
N ASP A 15 -7.42 -29.45 2.03
CA ASP A 15 -8.85 -29.32 2.32
C ASP A 15 -9.58 -28.49 1.24
N VAL A 16 -10.80 -28.90 0.89
CA VAL A 16 -11.63 -28.18 -0.09
C VAL A 16 -12.78 -27.51 0.64
N VAL A 17 -12.91 -26.21 0.41
CA VAL A 17 -14.02 -25.40 0.92
C VAL A 17 -14.97 -25.14 -0.24
N TYR A 18 -16.25 -25.47 -0.01
CA TYR A 18 -17.34 -25.14 -0.91
C TYR A 18 -18.18 -24.04 -0.29
N GLN A 19 -18.37 -22.95 -1.02
CA GLN A 19 -19.43 -22.00 -0.73
C GLN A 19 -20.71 -22.52 -1.39
N VAL A 20 -21.73 -22.73 -0.59
CA VAL A 20 -23.00 -23.33 -1.00
C VAL A 20 -24.11 -22.32 -0.76
N ARG A 21 -24.83 -21.94 -1.82
CA ARG A 21 -26.07 -21.16 -1.73
C ARG A 21 -27.23 -21.99 -2.26
N ALA A 22 -28.27 -22.13 -1.46
CA ALA A 22 -29.49 -22.86 -1.83
C ALA A 22 -30.70 -22.36 -1.03
N THR A 23 -31.90 -22.46 -1.61
CA THR A 23 -33.17 -22.06 -0.98
C THR A 23 -34.08 -23.24 -0.63
N ALA A 24 -33.65 -24.46 -0.95
CA ALA A 24 -34.34 -25.71 -0.66
C ALA A 24 -33.32 -26.82 -0.36
N PRO A 25 -33.68 -27.91 0.34
CA PRO A 25 -32.77 -29.02 0.61
C PRO A 25 -32.08 -29.54 -0.64
N ILE A 26 -30.77 -29.76 -0.55
CA ILE A 26 -29.95 -30.25 -1.66
C ILE A 26 -29.12 -31.48 -1.27
N THR A 27 -28.73 -32.25 -2.26
CA THR A 27 -27.65 -33.23 -2.15
C THR A 27 -26.46 -32.75 -2.96
N LEU A 28 -25.37 -32.41 -2.28
CA LEU A 28 -24.13 -31.99 -2.91
C LEU A 28 -23.21 -33.21 -3.10
N THR A 29 -22.81 -33.48 -4.34
CA THR A 29 -21.83 -34.53 -4.67
C THR A 29 -20.49 -33.88 -5.01
N VAL A 30 -19.42 -34.26 -4.32
CA VAL A 30 -18.08 -33.70 -4.51
C VAL A 30 -17.05 -34.82 -4.68
N PRO A 31 -15.87 -34.55 -5.27
CA PRO A 31 -14.78 -35.52 -5.29
C PRO A 31 -14.41 -35.98 -3.88
N ALA A 32 -14.21 -37.28 -3.71
CA ALA A 32 -13.80 -37.83 -2.43
C ALA A 32 -12.37 -37.39 -2.09
N ARG A 33 -12.15 -37.04 -0.82
CA ARG A 33 -10.84 -36.66 -0.28
C ARG A 33 -10.52 -37.55 0.94
N PRO A 34 -9.26 -37.62 1.37
CA PRO A 34 -8.93 -38.16 2.68
C PRO A 34 -9.78 -37.47 3.76
N GLU A 35 -10.33 -38.25 4.69
CA GLU A 35 -11.25 -37.71 5.70
C GLU A 35 -10.56 -36.68 6.62
N GLY A 36 -9.25 -36.82 6.85
CA GLY A 36 -8.51 -35.96 7.76
C GLY A 36 -9.14 -36.00 9.16
N GLU A 37 -9.51 -34.83 9.69
CA GLU A 37 -10.25 -34.68 10.95
C GLU A 37 -11.79 -34.70 10.78
N GLY A 38 -12.28 -34.83 9.54
CA GLY A 38 -13.70 -34.92 9.21
C GLY A 38 -14.18 -33.86 8.20
N HIS A 39 -15.49 -33.82 7.99
CA HIS A 39 -16.18 -32.84 7.16
C HIS A 39 -17.03 -31.94 8.05
N PHE A 40 -17.14 -30.65 7.71
CA PHE A 40 -17.80 -29.66 8.58
C PHE A 40 -18.65 -28.71 7.76
N VAL A 41 -19.84 -28.39 8.26
CA VAL A 41 -20.71 -27.35 7.71
C VAL A 41 -20.84 -26.21 8.71
N ARG A 42 -20.91 -24.97 8.20
CA ARG A 42 -21.07 -23.77 9.02
C ARG A 42 -22.55 -23.37 9.09
N VAL A 43 -23.20 -23.67 10.20
CA VAL A 43 -24.63 -23.36 10.40
C VAL A 43 -24.86 -21.94 10.95
N ALA A 44 -26.14 -21.55 11.07
CA ALA A 44 -26.55 -20.29 11.69
C ALA A 44 -25.79 -20.00 13.00
N GLY A 45 -25.37 -18.74 13.19
CA GLY A 45 -24.59 -18.33 14.36
C GLY A 45 -23.12 -18.74 14.31
N LYS A 46 -22.59 -19.03 13.11
CA LYS A 46 -21.16 -19.32 12.85
C LYS A 46 -20.61 -20.59 13.53
N LYS A 47 -21.49 -21.47 14.02
CA LYS A 47 -21.09 -22.74 14.62
C LYS A 47 -20.73 -23.75 13.53
N TRP A 48 -19.59 -24.40 13.69
CA TRP A 48 -19.19 -25.52 12.84
C TRP A 48 -19.77 -26.82 13.38
N VAL A 49 -20.38 -27.61 12.50
CA VAL A 49 -20.99 -28.90 12.82
C VAL A 49 -20.35 -29.97 11.95
N ARG A 50 -19.86 -31.05 12.56
CA ARG A 50 -19.33 -32.19 11.81
C ARG A 50 -20.48 -32.86 11.05
N VAL A 51 -20.26 -33.16 9.79
CA VAL A 51 -21.21 -33.86 8.91
C VAL A 51 -20.57 -35.12 8.37
N GLN A 52 -21.40 -36.13 8.09
CA GLN A 52 -20.96 -37.34 7.42
C GLN A 52 -21.22 -37.21 5.91
N GLY A 53 -20.21 -37.57 5.12
CA GLY A 53 -20.37 -37.72 3.67
C GLY A 53 -20.57 -39.18 3.33
N GLU A 54 -21.59 -39.49 2.53
CA GLU A 54 -21.79 -40.84 2.01
C GLU A 54 -20.82 -41.07 0.85
N ARG A 55 -19.84 -41.96 1.05
CA ARG A 55 -18.86 -42.27 0.01
C ARG A 55 -19.47 -43.19 -1.05
N GLN A 56 -19.38 -42.78 -2.31
CA GLN A 56 -19.76 -43.60 -3.46
C GLN A 56 -18.66 -43.52 -4.52
N GLY A 57 -17.87 -44.59 -4.62
CA GLY A 57 -16.69 -44.63 -5.48
C GLY A 57 -15.69 -43.52 -5.14
N ASN A 58 -15.42 -42.64 -6.11
CA ASN A 58 -14.52 -41.50 -5.96
C ASN A 58 -15.24 -40.19 -5.58
N THR A 59 -16.45 -40.27 -5.03
CA THR A 59 -17.24 -39.11 -4.62
C THR A 59 -17.76 -39.22 -3.18
N LEU A 60 -18.06 -38.08 -2.58
CA LEU A 60 -18.78 -37.94 -1.32
C LEU A 60 -20.09 -37.20 -1.57
N ARG A 61 -21.19 -37.70 -1.00
CA ARG A 61 -22.49 -37.06 -1.02
C ARG A 61 -22.84 -36.47 0.34
N PHE A 62 -23.27 -35.21 0.34
CA PHE A 62 -23.71 -34.49 1.53
C PHE A 62 -25.14 -34.03 1.34
N ARG A 63 -26.03 -34.39 2.27
CA ARG A 63 -27.37 -33.84 2.33
C ARG A 63 -27.35 -32.58 3.18
N LEU A 64 -27.74 -31.46 2.58
CA LEU A 64 -27.65 -30.13 3.19
C LEU A 64 -29.04 -29.47 3.20
N ASP A 65 -29.39 -28.85 4.32
CA ASP A 65 -30.72 -28.27 4.59
C ASP A 65 -30.61 -26.75 4.82
N PRO A 66 -30.93 -25.91 3.81
CA PRO A 66 -30.77 -24.46 3.91
C PRO A 66 -31.68 -23.76 4.90
N ALA A 67 -32.75 -24.43 5.37
CA ALA A 67 -33.62 -23.86 6.42
C ALA A 67 -32.83 -23.58 7.72
N ARG A 68 -31.63 -24.14 7.86
CA ARG A 68 -30.73 -23.98 9.00
C ARG A 68 -29.66 -22.91 8.80
N TRP A 69 -29.66 -22.20 7.67
CA TRP A 69 -28.63 -21.21 7.31
C TRP A 69 -29.25 -19.84 7.04
N PRO A 70 -28.79 -18.77 7.70
CA PRO A 70 -29.25 -17.42 7.40
C PRO A 70 -28.97 -17.08 5.93
N GLY A 71 -29.98 -16.63 5.19
CA GLY A 71 -29.85 -16.27 3.78
C GLY A 71 -29.61 -17.44 2.81
N GLY A 72 -29.74 -18.69 3.28
CA GLY A 72 -29.55 -19.88 2.44
C GLY A 72 -28.10 -20.12 2.02
N GLU A 73 -27.12 -19.59 2.76
CA GLU A 73 -25.70 -19.69 2.44
C GLU A 73 -24.89 -20.38 3.55
N THR A 74 -23.98 -21.28 3.18
CA THR A 74 -23.09 -21.99 4.10
C THR A 74 -21.73 -22.27 3.49
N LEU A 75 -20.73 -22.52 4.34
CA LEU A 75 -19.47 -23.15 3.97
C LEU A 75 -19.54 -24.65 4.29
N LEU A 76 -19.05 -25.49 3.38
CA LEU A 76 -18.77 -26.89 3.60
C LEU A 76 -17.26 -27.13 3.45
N VAL A 77 -16.63 -27.63 4.51
CA VAL A 77 -15.23 -28.07 4.53
C VAL A 77 -15.22 -29.58 4.37
N VAL A 78 -14.53 -30.07 3.35
CA VAL A 78 -14.42 -31.50 3.06
C VAL A 78 -12.98 -31.95 3.31
N GLY A 79 -12.79 -32.80 4.32
CA GLY A 79 -11.48 -33.39 4.61
C GLY A 79 -10.59 -32.41 5.36
N LYS A 80 -11.10 -31.86 6.48
CA LYS A 80 -10.39 -30.85 7.28
C LYS A 80 -9.02 -31.38 7.67
N GLN A 81 -7.98 -30.61 7.38
CA GLN A 81 -6.61 -31.00 7.68
C GLN A 81 -6.20 -30.65 9.12
N PRO A 82 -5.18 -31.36 9.67
CA PRO A 82 -4.52 -30.96 10.90
C PRO A 82 -3.96 -29.54 10.81
N GLY A 83 -4.29 -28.71 11.80
CA GLY A 83 -3.85 -27.31 11.88
C GLY A 83 -4.80 -26.28 11.27
N THR A 84 -5.80 -26.67 10.48
CA THR A 84 -6.89 -25.76 10.05
C THR A 84 -7.74 -25.39 11.26
N VAL A 85 -7.94 -24.09 11.53
CA VAL A 85 -8.81 -23.61 12.61
C VAL A 85 -10.10 -23.09 11.99
N LEU A 86 -11.22 -23.79 12.23
CA LEU A 86 -12.47 -23.52 11.52
C LEU A 86 -13.10 -22.17 11.90
N ASP A 87 -13.02 -21.81 13.18
CA ASP A 87 -13.55 -20.58 13.77
C ASP A 87 -12.63 -19.36 13.59
N ASP A 88 -11.60 -19.50 12.76
CA ASP A 88 -10.64 -18.44 12.51
C ASP A 88 -11.16 -17.46 11.45
N GLU A 89 -11.45 -16.24 11.89
CA GLU A 89 -11.99 -15.17 11.04
C GLU A 89 -11.02 -13.99 10.91
N GLN A 90 -9.78 -14.17 11.32
CA GLN A 90 -8.79 -13.11 11.35
C GLN A 90 -7.75 -13.35 10.28
N ALA A 91 -7.34 -12.28 9.60
CA ALA A 91 -6.22 -12.35 8.68
C ALA A 91 -4.90 -12.58 9.43
N PRO A 92 -3.90 -13.15 8.74
CA PRO A 92 -2.55 -13.24 9.27
C PRO A 92 -2.05 -11.91 9.80
N ARG A 93 -1.38 -11.96 10.95
CA ARG A 93 -0.85 -10.76 11.59
C ARG A 93 0.62 -10.63 11.25
N VAL A 94 1.05 -9.42 10.90
CA VAL A 94 2.48 -9.10 10.85
C VAL A 94 2.99 -8.91 12.27
N THR A 95 4.05 -9.64 12.59
CA THR A 95 4.74 -9.58 13.89
C THR A 95 6.06 -8.83 13.81
N ASN A 96 6.64 -8.73 12.61
CA ASN A 96 7.89 -8.01 12.39
C ASN A 96 8.04 -7.55 10.94
N LEU A 97 8.56 -6.34 10.74
CA LEU A 97 9.05 -5.83 9.47
C LEU A 97 10.53 -5.47 9.64
N VAL A 98 11.38 -6.06 8.79
CA VAL A 98 12.81 -5.79 8.75
C VAL A 98 13.21 -5.41 7.33
N ILE A 99 13.91 -4.28 7.20
CA ILE A 99 14.41 -3.78 5.92
C ILE A 99 15.92 -3.59 6.08
N ASP A 100 16.70 -4.29 5.26
CA ASP A 100 18.17 -4.28 5.32
C ASP A 100 18.74 -4.52 6.72
N GLY A 101 18.07 -5.37 7.51
CA GLY A 101 18.48 -5.72 8.87
C GLY A 101 17.98 -4.76 9.96
N VAL A 102 17.38 -3.64 9.60
CA VAL A 102 16.79 -2.67 10.54
C VAL A 102 15.31 -2.96 10.73
N ARG A 103 14.84 -2.91 11.98
CA ARG A 103 13.42 -3.11 12.32
C ARG A 103 12.63 -1.82 12.08
N TYR A 104 11.47 -1.95 11.45
CA TYR A 104 10.54 -0.84 11.21
C TYR A 104 9.20 -1.12 11.89
N ALA A 105 8.46 -0.05 12.20
CA ALA A 105 7.05 -0.15 12.51
C ALA A 105 6.29 -0.65 11.27
N ASP A 106 5.37 -1.59 11.48
CA ASP A 106 4.50 -2.09 10.42
C ASP A 106 3.18 -1.31 10.39
N GLY A 107 2.55 -1.28 9.22
CA GLY A 107 1.22 -0.74 8.97
C GLY A 107 0.64 -1.39 7.72
N SER A 108 -0.60 -1.06 7.36
CA SER A 108 -1.15 -1.48 6.05
C SER A 108 -0.31 -0.95 4.89
N GLU A 109 0.32 0.20 5.09
CA GLU A 109 1.25 0.85 4.17
C GLU A 109 2.42 1.46 4.94
N VAL A 110 3.63 1.27 4.43
CA VAL A 110 4.88 1.81 5.00
C VAL A 110 5.56 2.65 3.92
N ASP A 111 5.57 3.97 4.12
CA ASP A 111 6.36 4.90 3.31
C ASP A 111 7.77 5.01 3.91
N LEU A 112 8.80 4.61 3.15
CA LEU A 112 10.19 4.79 3.54
C LEU A 112 10.75 6.17 3.16
N ASP A 113 9.88 7.07 2.72
CA ASP A 113 10.17 8.38 2.15
C ASP A 113 11.18 8.25 0.99
N TRP A 114 12.21 9.10 0.96
CA TRP A 114 13.26 9.07 -0.05
C TRP A 114 14.45 8.21 0.39
N ARG A 115 15.19 7.68 -0.58
CA ARG A 115 16.37 6.83 -0.39
C ARG A 115 17.41 7.13 -1.47
N VAL A 116 18.69 7.06 -1.11
CA VAL A 116 19.79 7.17 -2.09
C VAL A 116 20.02 5.88 -2.89
N ALA A 117 19.50 4.75 -2.37
CA ALA A 117 19.56 3.46 -3.03
C ALA A 117 18.31 2.63 -2.67
N PRO A 118 17.88 1.71 -3.55
CA PRO A 118 16.83 0.77 -3.22
C PRO A 118 17.19 -0.07 -1.99
N PRO A 119 16.21 -0.42 -1.12
CA PRO A 119 16.41 -1.45 -0.13
C PRO A 119 16.87 -2.76 -0.78
N LYS A 120 17.84 -3.44 -0.19
CA LYS A 120 18.35 -4.71 -0.75
C LYS A 120 17.38 -5.84 -0.44
N LYS A 121 16.85 -5.87 0.78
CA LYS A 121 15.99 -6.92 1.30
C LYS A 121 14.88 -6.33 2.19
N VAL A 122 13.65 -6.70 1.88
CA VAL A 122 12.47 -6.46 2.72
C VAL A 122 11.97 -7.79 3.25
N SER A 123 11.74 -7.89 4.56
CA SER A 123 11.30 -9.11 5.23
C SER A 123 10.13 -8.83 6.16
N TRP A 124 9.01 -9.51 5.93
CA TRP A 124 7.88 -9.56 6.85
C TRP A 124 7.80 -10.91 7.54
N ARG A 125 7.53 -10.91 8.85
CA ARG A 125 7.17 -12.11 9.60
C ARG A 125 5.69 -12.09 9.90
N PHE A 126 5.00 -13.14 9.49
CA PHE A 126 3.58 -13.37 9.70
C PHE A 126 3.34 -14.44 10.75
N ALA A 127 2.22 -14.35 11.46
CA ALA A 127 1.71 -15.38 12.35
C ALA A 127 0.18 -15.40 12.31
N ASP A 128 -0.40 -16.58 12.44
CA ASP A 128 -1.83 -16.82 12.38
C ASP A 128 -2.24 -17.98 13.32
N ARG A 129 -3.54 -18.14 13.60
CA ARG A 129 -4.08 -19.32 14.31
C ARG A 129 -4.15 -20.52 13.38
N SER A 130 -4.54 -20.31 12.13
CA SER A 130 -4.51 -21.26 11.02
C SER A 130 -3.11 -21.33 10.41
N ARG A 131 -2.87 -22.31 9.53
CA ARG A 131 -1.64 -22.33 8.74
C ARG A 131 -1.68 -21.22 7.70
N LEU A 132 -0.51 -20.77 7.28
CA LEU A 132 -0.36 -19.82 6.19
C LEU A 132 -0.39 -20.55 4.85
N ASP A 133 -1.11 -20.01 3.87
CA ASP A 133 -1.15 -20.54 2.51
C ASP A 133 -0.05 -19.87 1.68
N LEU A 134 1.14 -20.48 1.71
CA LEU A 134 2.31 -19.99 0.96
C LEU A 134 2.18 -20.18 -0.56
N ASP A 135 1.35 -21.11 -1.03
CA ASP A 135 1.05 -21.26 -2.47
C ASP A 135 0.15 -20.10 -2.96
N GLY A 136 -0.70 -19.59 -2.06
CA GLY A 136 -1.50 -18.39 -2.23
C GLY A 136 -0.73 -17.07 -2.11
N LEU A 137 0.54 -17.07 -1.67
CA LEU A 137 1.36 -15.85 -1.56
C LEU A 137 1.44 -15.14 -2.92
N ARG A 138 1.21 -13.82 -2.90
CA ARG A 138 1.42 -12.94 -4.04
C ARG A 138 2.29 -11.77 -3.63
N VAL A 139 3.27 -11.44 -4.46
CA VAL A 139 4.10 -10.25 -4.32
C VAL A 139 3.96 -9.43 -5.60
N THR A 140 3.77 -8.12 -5.51
CA THR A 140 3.86 -7.23 -6.67
C THR A 140 4.95 -6.19 -6.45
N VAL A 141 5.76 -5.95 -7.48
CA VAL A 141 6.76 -4.88 -7.51
C VAL A 141 6.46 -4.02 -8.73
N ASN A 142 6.11 -2.75 -8.51
CA ASN A 142 5.69 -1.81 -9.56
C ASN A 142 4.59 -2.39 -10.47
N GLY A 143 3.60 -3.05 -9.85
CA GLY A 143 2.49 -3.70 -10.55
C GLY A 143 2.82 -5.07 -11.17
N ARG A 144 4.10 -5.44 -11.29
CA ARG A 144 4.49 -6.77 -11.77
C ARG A 144 4.28 -7.82 -10.69
N THR A 145 3.48 -8.84 -10.98
CA THR A 145 3.24 -9.96 -10.06
C THR A 145 4.40 -10.96 -10.08
N LEU A 146 4.80 -11.40 -8.89
CA LEU A 146 5.87 -12.35 -8.58
C LEU A 146 5.34 -13.42 -7.61
N SER A 147 5.95 -14.60 -7.67
CA SER A 147 5.62 -15.79 -6.89
C SER A 147 6.86 -16.34 -6.17
N LEU A 148 6.67 -17.37 -5.32
CA LEU A 148 7.79 -18.08 -4.68
C LEU A 148 8.76 -18.77 -5.64
N LYS A 149 8.34 -19.00 -6.90
CA LYS A 149 9.21 -19.59 -7.93
C LYS A 149 10.15 -18.55 -8.55
N ASP A 150 9.83 -17.27 -8.41
CA ASP A 150 10.64 -16.19 -8.96
C ASP A 150 11.86 -15.93 -8.09
N ARG A 151 12.99 -15.69 -8.74
CA ARG A 151 14.23 -15.34 -8.04
C ARG A 151 14.01 -14.11 -7.16
N GLY A 152 14.59 -14.14 -5.97
CA GLY A 152 14.52 -13.03 -5.02
C GLY A 152 13.29 -13.04 -4.12
N ILE A 153 12.34 -13.97 -4.30
CA ILE A 153 11.27 -14.21 -3.33
C ILE A 153 11.60 -15.47 -2.52
N THR A 154 11.49 -15.37 -1.21
CA THR A 154 11.69 -16.53 -0.30
C THR A 154 10.62 -16.52 0.77
N ALA A 155 10.16 -17.71 1.18
CA ALA A 155 9.33 -17.88 2.35
C ALA A 155 9.88 -19.02 3.21
N THR A 156 10.03 -18.78 4.50
CA THR A 156 10.49 -19.77 5.48
C THR A 156 9.37 -19.99 6.50
N PRO A 157 8.58 -21.06 6.38
CA PRO A 157 7.53 -21.38 7.35
C PRO A 157 8.12 -21.89 8.68
N SER A 158 7.36 -21.72 9.76
CA SER A 158 7.56 -22.46 11.01
C SER A 158 7.20 -23.93 10.84
N ALA A 159 7.67 -24.78 11.77
CA ALA A 159 7.42 -26.23 11.72
C ALA A 159 5.92 -26.59 11.72
N ASP A 160 5.08 -25.78 12.37
CA ASP A 160 3.62 -25.97 12.41
C ASP A 160 2.88 -25.29 11.25
N GLY A 161 3.58 -24.49 10.44
CA GLY A 161 3.04 -23.72 9.31
C GLY A 161 2.23 -22.48 9.71
N LYS A 162 2.13 -22.15 11.01
CA LYS A 162 1.33 -21.02 11.52
C LYS A 162 2.05 -19.67 11.50
N ALA A 163 3.34 -19.68 11.24
CA ALA A 163 4.14 -18.49 11.03
C ALA A 163 5.03 -18.67 9.80
N ALA A 164 5.39 -17.56 9.18
CA ALA A 164 6.37 -17.57 8.09
C ALA A 164 7.10 -16.24 8.02
N THR A 165 8.37 -16.29 7.64
CA THR A 165 9.09 -15.10 7.20
C THR A 165 9.10 -15.07 5.68
N VAL A 166 8.52 -14.05 5.07
CA VAL A 166 8.59 -13.80 3.63
C VAL A 166 9.62 -12.70 3.38
N SER A 167 10.58 -12.94 2.49
CA SER A 167 11.58 -11.94 2.11
C SER A 167 11.62 -11.70 0.61
N VAL A 168 11.78 -10.43 0.25
CA VAL A 168 11.92 -9.93 -1.11
C VAL A 168 13.28 -9.28 -1.27
N PHE A 169 14.12 -9.82 -2.15
CA PHE A 169 15.42 -9.28 -2.55
C PHE A 169 15.26 -8.51 -3.86
N LEU A 170 14.99 -7.20 -3.78
CA LEU A 170 14.51 -6.40 -4.91
C LEU A 170 15.40 -6.51 -6.15
N SER A 171 16.72 -6.37 -6.00
CA SER A 171 17.69 -6.45 -7.11
C SER A 171 17.73 -7.79 -7.83
N TRP A 172 17.18 -8.86 -7.23
CA TRP A 172 17.15 -10.20 -7.82
C TRP A 172 15.81 -10.53 -8.46
N THR A 173 14.79 -9.70 -8.24
CA THR A 173 13.46 -9.92 -8.79
C THR A 173 13.44 -9.70 -10.31
N PRO A 174 12.81 -10.59 -11.10
CA PRO A 174 12.80 -10.49 -12.54
C PRO A 174 12.22 -9.15 -13.04
N GLY A 175 13.00 -8.47 -13.89
CA GLY A 175 12.59 -7.22 -14.52
C GLY A 175 12.52 -6.01 -13.60
N TYR A 176 12.95 -6.12 -12.34
CA TYR A 176 13.11 -4.95 -11.49
C TYR A 176 14.16 -4.00 -12.07
N ARG A 177 13.79 -2.73 -12.11
CA ARG A 177 14.66 -1.61 -12.42
C ARG A 177 14.43 -0.58 -11.32
N PRO A 178 15.49 -0.03 -10.71
CA PRO A 178 15.33 1.10 -9.80
C PRO A 178 14.62 2.25 -10.53
N GLU A 179 13.39 2.53 -10.13
CA GLU A 179 12.60 3.65 -10.62
C GLU A 179 12.63 4.80 -9.60
N THR A 180 12.20 5.99 -10.01
CA THR A 180 12.07 7.15 -9.11
C THR A 180 11.14 6.86 -7.93
N GLU A 181 10.10 6.05 -8.14
CA GLU A 181 9.25 5.51 -7.08
C GLU A 181 9.12 3.99 -7.24
N THR A 182 9.22 3.24 -6.15
CA THR A 182 8.98 1.79 -6.15
C THR A 182 7.86 1.46 -5.18
N ARG A 183 6.92 0.61 -5.61
CA ARG A 183 5.80 0.11 -4.81
C ARG A 183 5.86 -1.41 -4.72
N LEU A 184 5.89 -1.92 -3.51
CA LEU A 184 5.89 -3.34 -3.17
C LEU A 184 4.57 -3.66 -2.46
N THR A 185 3.80 -4.62 -2.98
CA THR A 185 2.64 -5.17 -2.28
C THR A 185 2.86 -6.65 -2.00
N LEU A 186 2.54 -7.09 -0.78
CA LEU A 186 2.53 -8.50 -0.40
C LEU A 186 1.12 -8.86 0.06
N SER A 187 0.59 -9.94 -0.47
CA SER A 187 -0.69 -10.53 -0.08
C SER A 187 -0.49 -11.99 0.33
N LEU A 188 -0.87 -12.34 1.56
CA LEU A 188 -0.70 -13.67 2.12
C LEU A 188 -2.00 -14.18 2.73
N PRO A 189 -2.62 -15.21 2.13
CA PRO A 189 -3.78 -15.88 2.71
C PRO A 189 -3.40 -16.86 3.83
N ASP A 190 -4.38 -17.15 4.69
CA ASP A 190 -4.37 -18.29 5.59
C ASP A 190 -5.07 -19.52 4.97
N THR A 191 -5.01 -20.65 5.69
CA THR A 191 -5.74 -21.85 5.33
C THR A 191 -7.12 -21.94 6.00
N ALA A 192 -7.61 -20.89 6.67
CA ALA A 192 -8.92 -20.92 7.31
C ALA A 192 -10.02 -21.07 6.24
N PRO A 193 -11.19 -21.67 6.57
CA PRO A 193 -12.25 -21.86 5.59
C PRO A 193 -12.78 -20.57 4.96
N VAL A 194 -12.72 -19.45 5.70
CA VAL A 194 -13.11 -18.12 5.21
C VAL A 194 -12.02 -17.44 4.37
N ARG A 195 -10.81 -18.03 4.29
CA ARG A 195 -9.66 -17.56 3.51
C ARG A 195 -9.29 -16.11 3.82
N ASN A 196 -8.95 -15.83 5.08
CA ASN A 196 -8.55 -14.48 5.45
C ASN A 196 -7.20 -14.15 4.80
N THR A 197 -7.03 -12.90 4.38
CA THR A 197 -5.81 -12.46 3.68
C THR A 197 -5.27 -11.20 4.31
N VAL A 198 -3.96 -11.19 4.56
CA VAL A 198 -3.26 -9.97 4.94
C VAL A 198 -2.64 -9.32 3.71
N GLU A 199 -2.83 -8.01 3.58
CA GLU A 199 -2.14 -7.20 2.57
C GLU A 199 -1.19 -6.21 3.26
N ARG A 200 0.01 -6.05 2.70
CA ARG A 200 1.01 -5.08 3.12
C ARG A 200 1.58 -4.34 1.93
N LYS A 201 1.66 -3.02 2.06
CA LYS A 201 2.28 -2.13 1.08
C LYS A 201 3.52 -1.50 1.65
N LEU A 202 4.54 -1.38 0.82
CA LEU A 202 5.74 -0.63 1.11
C LEU A 202 6.08 0.18 -0.13
N HIS A 203 6.42 1.45 0.04
CA HIS A 203 6.93 2.26 -1.05
C HIS A 203 8.09 3.13 -0.61
N PHE A 204 8.89 3.52 -1.59
CA PHE A 204 10.02 4.40 -1.40
C PHE A 204 10.32 5.15 -2.69
N ARG A 205 11.00 6.28 -2.56
CA ARG A 205 11.44 7.11 -3.67
C ARG A 205 12.94 7.14 -3.75
N LEU A 206 13.50 7.13 -4.95
CA LEU A 206 14.93 7.29 -5.14
C LEU A 206 15.27 8.75 -5.33
N LEU A 207 16.25 9.22 -4.55
CA LEU A 207 16.94 10.48 -4.79
C LEU A 207 17.94 10.31 -5.93
N THR A 208 17.41 10.10 -7.13
CA THR A 208 18.18 10.12 -8.37
C THR A 208 18.41 11.56 -8.83
N PRO A 209 19.62 11.91 -9.32
CA PRO A 209 19.82 13.18 -10.01
C PRO A 209 18.81 13.35 -11.17
N PRO A 210 18.53 14.60 -11.58
CA PRO A 210 17.75 14.87 -12.78
C PRO A 210 18.29 14.13 -14.00
N ALA A 211 17.39 13.79 -14.93
CA ALA A 211 17.77 13.22 -16.22
C ALA A 211 18.74 14.14 -17.00
N ASP A 212 19.59 13.53 -17.83
CA ASP A 212 20.72 14.17 -18.48
C ASP A 212 20.40 15.54 -19.11
N GLY A 213 21.20 16.55 -18.72
CA GLY A 213 21.09 17.93 -19.20
C GLY A 213 20.28 18.86 -18.30
N LYS A 214 19.48 18.34 -17.34
CA LYS A 214 18.76 19.18 -16.38
C LYS A 214 19.60 19.47 -15.14
N ARG A 215 19.70 20.75 -14.77
CA ARG A 215 20.36 21.19 -13.53
C ARG A 215 19.50 20.98 -12.28
N VAL A 216 18.18 21.00 -12.44
CA VAL A 216 17.22 20.85 -11.35
C VAL A 216 15.98 20.13 -11.88
N GLU A 217 15.36 19.32 -11.05
CA GLU A 217 14.08 18.68 -11.31
C GLU A 217 13.14 18.92 -10.14
N ALA A 218 11.92 19.38 -10.44
CA ALA A 218 10.84 19.43 -9.47
C ALA A 218 10.16 18.06 -9.39
N ARG A 219 10.05 17.52 -8.17
CA ARG A 219 9.28 16.31 -7.86
C ARG A 219 8.22 16.64 -6.81
N VAL A 220 7.08 15.98 -6.89
CA VAL A 220 5.92 16.26 -6.04
C VAL A 220 5.29 14.95 -5.59
N ASP A 221 4.59 14.95 -4.45
CA ASP A 221 3.89 13.77 -3.95
C ASP A 221 2.71 13.36 -4.85
N SER A 222 2.02 14.36 -5.39
CA SER A 222 0.80 14.19 -6.16
C SER A 222 0.53 15.43 -7.02
N ASN A 223 -0.42 15.30 -7.94
CA ASN A 223 -0.94 16.42 -8.72
C ASN A 223 -2.46 16.43 -8.63
N PHE A 224 -3.04 17.62 -8.45
CA PHE A 224 -4.45 17.82 -8.76
C PHE A 224 -4.69 17.50 -10.24
N ALA A 225 -5.89 17.00 -10.58
CA ALA A 225 -6.19 16.60 -11.96
C ALA A 225 -5.94 17.76 -12.94
N GLY A 226 -5.10 17.51 -13.96
CA GLY A 226 -4.70 18.50 -14.97
C GLY A 226 -3.47 19.35 -14.60
N TYR A 227 -2.92 19.21 -13.40
CA TYR A 227 -1.71 19.92 -12.96
C TYR A 227 -0.46 19.06 -13.17
N SER A 228 0.70 19.73 -13.15
CA SER A 228 2.01 19.09 -13.18
C SER A 228 3.00 19.86 -12.30
N ALA A 229 4.14 19.25 -11.99
CA ALA A 229 5.20 19.91 -11.23
C ALA A 229 6.04 20.92 -12.04
N ALA A 230 5.84 20.99 -13.37
CA ALA A 230 6.67 21.80 -14.25
C ALA A 230 6.76 23.29 -13.85
N PRO A 231 5.66 23.95 -13.40
CA PRO A 231 5.72 25.36 -13.04
C PRO A 231 6.65 25.68 -11.86
N LEU A 232 6.97 24.71 -11.01
CA LEU A 232 7.78 24.97 -9.80
C LEU A 232 9.22 25.44 -10.07
N ILE A 233 9.69 25.32 -11.31
CA ILE A 233 11.06 25.63 -11.74
C ILE A 233 11.12 26.30 -13.12
N ASP A 234 10.01 26.81 -13.65
CA ASP A 234 9.97 27.40 -14.99
C ASP A 234 10.38 28.88 -15.02
N GLY A 235 10.51 29.50 -13.84
CA GLY A 235 10.88 30.90 -13.68
C GLY A 235 9.69 31.85 -13.63
N GLU A 236 8.49 31.40 -13.98
CA GLU A 236 7.28 32.20 -14.07
C GLU A 236 6.56 32.24 -12.71
N VAL A 237 6.09 33.42 -12.33
CA VAL A 237 5.33 33.62 -11.09
C VAL A 237 3.95 34.12 -11.46
N MET A 238 2.92 33.44 -10.95
CA MET A 238 1.55 33.87 -11.11
C MET A 238 1.33 35.28 -10.53
N GLU A 239 0.96 36.23 -11.40
CA GLU A 239 0.58 37.58 -11.00
C GLU A 239 -0.92 37.66 -10.63
N PRO A 240 -1.30 38.56 -9.70
CA PRO A 240 -2.67 38.67 -9.21
C PRO A 240 -3.60 39.28 -10.27
N LYS A 241 -4.11 38.43 -11.16
CA LYS A 241 -4.99 38.82 -12.26
C LYS A 241 -6.30 38.01 -12.23
N PRO A 242 -7.47 38.66 -12.09
CA PRO A 242 -8.76 37.97 -12.12
C PRO A 242 -8.99 37.20 -13.43
N GLY A 243 -9.69 36.06 -13.34
CA GLY A 243 -10.14 35.28 -14.49
C GLY A 243 -9.04 34.52 -15.27
N VAL A 244 -7.80 34.47 -14.75
CA VAL A 244 -6.71 33.70 -15.36
C VAL A 244 -6.74 32.25 -14.88
N SER A 245 -6.53 31.32 -15.81
CA SER A 245 -6.36 29.91 -15.48
C SER A 245 -5.10 29.69 -14.65
N THR A 246 -5.20 28.88 -13.61
CA THR A 246 -4.09 28.44 -12.78
C THR A 246 -3.34 27.23 -13.37
N VAL A 247 -3.99 26.50 -14.29
CA VAL A 247 -3.40 25.32 -14.96
C VAL A 247 -2.29 25.76 -15.90
N GLY A 248 -1.11 25.13 -15.77
CA GLY A 248 0.08 25.43 -16.57
C GLY A 248 0.92 26.60 -16.04
N VAL A 249 0.44 27.32 -15.02
CA VAL A 249 1.17 28.41 -14.35
C VAL A 249 1.47 28.05 -12.88
N THR A 250 0.74 27.09 -12.32
CA THR A 250 0.91 26.65 -10.94
C THR A 250 0.95 25.13 -10.85
N TRP A 251 1.55 24.64 -9.77
CA TRP A 251 1.40 23.27 -9.31
C TRP A 251 0.48 23.22 -8.09
N ALA A 252 -0.45 22.27 -8.08
CA ALA A 252 -1.31 21.98 -6.95
C ALA A 252 -1.22 20.48 -6.61
N SER A 253 -1.10 20.14 -5.34
CA SER A 253 -1.21 18.75 -4.87
C SER A 253 -2.62 18.20 -5.10
N ALA A 254 -2.78 16.87 -5.07
CA ALA A 254 -4.12 16.30 -4.95
C ALA A 254 -4.76 16.78 -3.63
N GLU A 255 -6.04 17.15 -3.64
CA GLU A 255 -6.72 17.62 -2.43
C GLU A 255 -7.21 16.43 -1.61
N THR A 256 -6.31 15.88 -0.80
CA THR A 256 -6.56 14.68 0.00
C THR A 256 -6.02 14.87 1.40
N ARG A 257 -6.60 14.18 2.38
CA ARG A 257 -6.17 14.27 3.78
C ARG A 257 -4.87 13.47 4.03
N ALA A 258 -3.81 13.82 3.33
CA ALA A 258 -2.46 13.28 3.42
C ALA A 258 -1.45 14.44 3.52
N PRO A 259 -0.23 14.21 4.02
CA PRO A 259 0.85 15.18 3.87
C PRO A 259 1.17 15.42 2.39
N HIS A 260 1.52 16.65 2.04
CA HIS A 260 1.91 17.04 0.68
C HIS A 260 3.32 17.61 0.65
N TRP A 261 4.03 17.45 -0.46
CA TRP A 261 5.37 18.00 -0.60
C TRP A 261 5.73 18.32 -2.05
N ALA A 262 6.57 19.34 -2.20
CA ALA A 262 7.25 19.68 -3.44
C ALA A 262 8.75 19.79 -3.17
N ALA A 263 9.56 19.10 -3.98
CA ALA A 263 10.99 18.97 -3.81
C ALA A 263 11.74 19.40 -5.07
N LEU A 264 12.85 20.11 -4.88
CA LEU A 264 13.85 20.37 -5.91
C LEU A 264 15.00 19.39 -5.71
N VAL A 265 15.30 18.61 -6.76
CA VAL A 265 16.43 17.69 -6.80
C VAL A 265 17.48 18.26 -7.74
N PHE A 266 18.73 18.34 -7.27
CA PHE A 266 19.84 18.92 -8.03
C PHE A 266 20.67 17.84 -8.72
N ASP A 267 21.24 18.20 -9.87
CA ASP A 267 22.24 17.41 -10.59
C ASP A 267 23.50 17.14 -9.77
N GLN A 268 23.91 18.12 -8.98
CA GLN A 268 25.03 18.02 -8.05
C GLN A 268 24.67 18.72 -6.74
N PRO A 269 25.24 18.30 -5.58
CA PRO A 269 25.00 18.98 -4.32
C PRO A 269 25.36 20.46 -4.37
N ARG A 270 24.46 21.32 -3.91
CA ARG A 270 24.61 22.79 -3.88
C ARG A 270 24.64 23.29 -2.45
N THR A 271 25.40 24.36 -2.20
CA THR A 271 25.29 25.11 -0.95
C THR A 271 24.11 26.06 -1.07
N LEU A 272 23.07 25.83 -0.27
CA LEU A 272 21.88 26.68 -0.22
C LEU A 272 21.82 27.41 1.11
N ARG A 273 21.33 28.65 1.09
CA ARG A 273 21.09 29.48 2.28
C ARG A 273 19.68 30.06 2.34
N GLU A 274 18.94 29.98 1.23
CA GLU A 274 17.62 30.57 1.11
C GLU A 274 16.71 29.72 0.21
N ILE A 275 15.42 29.70 0.54
CA ILE A 275 14.36 29.32 -0.38
C ILE A 275 13.23 30.36 -0.35
N GLU A 276 12.74 30.74 -1.51
CA GLU A 276 11.53 31.54 -1.68
C GLU A 276 10.43 30.65 -2.30
N LEU A 277 9.29 30.58 -1.61
CA LEU A 277 8.10 29.87 -2.08
C LEU A 277 7.10 30.90 -2.60
N PHE A 278 6.69 30.78 -3.85
CA PHE A 278 5.66 31.62 -4.43
C PHE A 278 4.31 30.88 -4.42
N TRP A 279 3.29 31.53 -3.87
CA TRP A 279 1.97 30.94 -3.64
C TRP A 279 1.02 31.25 -4.79
N ALA A 280 0.13 30.31 -5.10
CA ALA A 280 -0.86 30.53 -6.15
C ALA A 280 -1.84 31.65 -5.77
N TYR A 281 -2.22 32.47 -6.74
CA TYR A 281 -3.26 33.49 -6.60
C TYR A 281 -4.52 33.04 -7.32
N TYR A 282 -5.63 32.92 -6.59
CA TYR A 282 -6.91 32.54 -7.18
C TYR A 282 -8.04 33.10 -6.33
N ASP A 283 -9.14 33.50 -6.95
CA ASP A 283 -10.30 34.08 -6.26
C ASP A 283 -9.92 35.27 -5.36
N GLU A 284 -9.16 36.20 -5.93
CA GLU A 284 -8.71 37.45 -5.29
C GLU A 284 -7.84 37.31 -4.03
N GLN A 285 -7.24 36.13 -3.82
CA GLN A 285 -6.36 35.88 -2.67
C GLN A 285 -5.20 34.93 -2.98
N TYR A 286 -4.16 34.97 -2.14
CA TYR A 286 -3.07 34.00 -2.15
C TYR A 286 -3.40 32.77 -1.31
N TRP A 287 -3.28 31.59 -1.91
CA TRP A 287 -3.56 30.30 -1.29
C TRP A 287 -2.32 29.77 -0.54
N THR A 288 -1.77 30.60 0.33
CA THR A 288 -0.60 30.29 1.15
C THR A 288 -0.92 29.18 2.15
N ALA A 289 -0.06 28.15 2.22
CA ALA A 289 -0.18 27.13 3.26
C ALA A 289 0.07 27.74 4.64
N ALA A 290 -0.80 27.48 5.61
CA ALA A 290 -0.69 28.03 6.96
C ALA A 290 0.43 27.37 7.78
N ARG A 291 0.73 26.09 7.52
CA ARG A 291 1.71 25.28 8.25
C ARG A 291 2.52 24.42 7.30
N TYR A 292 3.84 24.50 7.38
CA TYR A 292 4.74 23.66 6.59
C TYR A 292 6.16 23.70 7.18
N GLN A 293 7.03 22.84 6.65
CA GLN A 293 8.45 22.83 6.92
C GLN A 293 9.22 22.99 5.62
N VAL A 294 10.34 23.71 5.69
CA VAL A 294 11.39 23.61 4.68
C VAL A 294 12.40 22.60 5.18
N GLN A 295 12.68 21.59 4.36
CA GLN A 295 13.57 20.49 4.71
C GLN A 295 14.65 20.32 3.65
N VAL A 296 15.87 19.98 4.06
CA VAL A 296 16.98 19.62 3.17
C VAL A 296 17.34 18.15 3.35
N TRP A 297 17.84 17.51 2.30
CA TRP A 297 18.33 16.14 2.37
C TRP A 297 19.75 16.11 2.98
N ASP A 298 19.94 15.40 4.08
CA ASP A 298 21.26 15.29 4.74
C ASP A 298 22.14 14.14 4.22
N GLY A 299 21.64 13.36 3.28
CA GLY A 299 22.27 12.13 2.76
C GLY A 299 21.50 10.87 3.12
N GLU A 300 20.73 10.91 4.22
CA GLU A 300 19.98 9.76 4.74
C GLU A 300 18.49 10.06 4.95
N ARG A 301 18.16 11.28 5.34
CA ARG A 301 16.80 11.71 5.65
C ARG A 301 16.58 13.20 5.37
N TRP A 302 15.31 13.59 5.36
CA TRP A 302 14.92 14.98 5.31
C TRP A 302 15.04 15.63 6.69
N MET A 303 15.79 16.73 6.76
CA MET A 303 16.03 17.49 7.99
C MET A 303 15.38 18.87 7.88
N PRO A 304 14.53 19.28 8.85
CA PRO A 304 13.95 20.61 8.83
C PRO A 304 15.01 21.67 9.07
N VAL A 305 15.07 22.66 8.17
CA VAL A 305 15.86 23.89 8.33
C VAL A 305 14.99 25.07 8.73
N THR A 306 13.67 24.97 8.51
CA THR A 306 12.68 25.93 8.99
C THR A 306 11.34 25.25 9.25
N THR A 307 10.56 25.81 10.18
CA THR A 307 9.16 25.46 10.40
C THR A 307 8.33 26.73 10.39
N ALA A 308 7.26 26.74 9.61
CA ALA A 308 6.33 27.84 9.47
C ALA A 308 4.97 27.43 10.05
N ASP A 309 4.39 28.28 10.89
CA ASP A 309 3.07 28.09 11.51
C ASP A 309 2.32 29.42 11.53
N GLY A 310 1.00 29.38 11.33
CA GLY A 310 0.14 30.56 11.28
C GLY A 310 0.46 31.54 10.15
N VAL A 311 1.08 31.08 9.05
CA VAL A 311 1.47 31.94 7.92
C VAL A 311 0.24 32.62 7.32
N LYS A 312 0.35 33.93 7.07
CA LYS A 312 -0.72 34.73 6.45
C LYS A 312 -0.60 34.68 4.92
N PRO A 313 -1.72 34.86 4.19
CA PRO A 313 -1.70 35.00 2.74
C PRO A 313 -0.67 36.03 2.27
N ALA A 314 0.22 35.62 1.37
CA ALA A 314 1.26 36.45 0.79
C ALA A 314 1.64 35.95 -0.60
N LYS A 315 2.15 36.84 -1.47
CA LYS A 315 2.66 36.45 -2.79
C LYS A 315 3.77 35.41 -2.70
N SER A 316 4.71 35.65 -1.79
CA SER A 316 5.80 34.74 -1.51
C SER A 316 6.15 34.72 -0.03
N THR A 317 6.86 33.67 0.37
CA THR A 317 7.50 33.56 1.69
C THR A 317 8.95 33.16 1.52
N VAL A 318 9.85 33.93 2.12
CA VAL A 318 11.30 33.72 2.05
C VAL A 318 11.79 33.12 3.36
N HIS A 319 12.54 32.03 3.26
CA HIS A 319 13.14 31.34 4.40
C HIS A 319 14.66 31.30 4.27
N ARG A 320 15.34 31.99 5.18
CA ARG A 320 16.81 32.01 5.30
C ARG A 320 17.25 31.05 6.40
N PHE A 321 18.32 30.31 6.15
CA PHE A 321 18.88 29.35 7.08
C PHE A 321 20.40 29.29 6.96
N THR A 322 21.06 28.67 7.94
CA THR A 322 22.50 28.42 7.89
C THR A 322 22.86 27.69 6.59
N PRO A 323 23.87 28.12 5.82
CA PRO A 323 24.21 27.48 4.55
C PRO A 323 24.41 25.97 4.68
N VAL A 324 23.70 25.17 3.88
CA VAL A 324 23.79 23.71 3.86
C VAL A 324 24.14 23.22 2.46
N LYS A 325 25.15 22.34 2.35
CA LYS A 325 25.42 21.61 1.12
C LYS A 325 24.48 20.41 1.02
N THR A 326 23.58 20.40 0.04
CA THR A 326 22.54 19.36 -0.12
C THR A 326 22.30 19.00 -1.58
N ALA A 327 21.87 17.75 -1.83
CA ALA A 327 21.40 17.29 -3.14
C ALA A 327 19.93 17.60 -3.41
N ALA A 328 19.15 17.93 -2.37
CA ALA A 328 17.74 18.31 -2.53
C ALA A 328 17.20 19.15 -1.37
N ILE A 329 16.14 19.89 -1.67
CA ILE A 329 15.36 20.68 -0.72
C ILE A 329 13.88 20.49 -1.02
N ARG A 330 13.02 20.45 0.01
CA ARG A 330 11.58 20.36 -0.15
C ARG A 330 10.83 21.29 0.77
N VAL A 331 9.65 21.69 0.34
CA VAL A 331 8.58 22.13 1.23
C VAL A 331 7.71 20.91 1.54
N TRP A 332 7.47 20.68 2.84
CA TRP A 332 6.62 19.60 3.34
C TRP A 332 5.48 20.19 4.16
N MET A 333 4.25 19.90 3.76
CA MET A 333 3.03 20.35 4.41
C MET A 333 2.41 19.16 5.16
N PRO A 334 2.21 19.24 6.49
CA PRO A 334 1.47 18.22 7.22
C PRO A 334 0.01 18.15 6.75
N VAL A 335 -0.69 17.08 7.14
CA VAL A 335 -2.14 16.96 6.98
C VAL A 335 -2.82 18.22 7.53
N SER A 336 -3.73 18.79 6.74
CA SER A 336 -4.46 20.00 7.08
C SER A 336 -3.56 21.23 7.35
N GLY A 337 -2.40 21.30 6.68
CA GLY A 337 -1.44 22.41 6.78
C GLY A 337 -1.63 23.52 5.75
N GLY A 338 -2.54 23.35 4.79
CA GLY A 338 -2.79 24.27 3.68
C GLY A 338 -3.45 25.57 4.11
N HIS A 339 -3.98 26.32 3.13
CA HIS A 339 -4.75 27.52 3.41
C HIS A 339 -6.00 27.16 4.25
N PRO A 340 -6.46 27.97 5.23
CA PRO A 340 -7.60 27.61 6.08
C PRO A 340 -8.89 27.21 5.34
N ALA A 341 -9.12 27.77 4.15
CA ALA A 341 -10.28 27.43 3.32
C ALA A 341 -10.10 26.12 2.51
N ARG A 342 -8.86 25.66 2.30
CA ARG A 342 -8.51 24.41 1.62
C ARG A 342 -7.32 23.76 2.33
N PRO A 343 -7.54 23.20 3.54
CA PRO A 343 -6.47 22.81 4.44
C PRO A 343 -5.64 21.62 3.93
N ASP A 344 -6.21 20.82 3.04
CA ASP A 344 -5.60 19.61 2.50
C ASP A 344 -5.02 19.82 1.08
N LEU A 345 -4.64 21.06 0.76
CA LEU A 345 -4.04 21.45 -0.52
C LEU A 345 -2.74 22.24 -0.32
N LEU A 346 -1.67 21.82 -1.01
CA LEU A 346 -0.47 22.63 -1.19
C LEU A 346 -0.46 23.19 -2.62
N TRP A 347 -0.35 24.52 -2.76
CA TRP A 347 -0.50 25.20 -4.05
C TRP A 347 0.56 26.28 -4.25
N LEU A 348 1.46 26.05 -5.21
CA LEU A 348 2.62 26.90 -5.48
C LEU A 348 2.66 27.28 -6.95
N THR A 349 3.25 28.42 -7.26
CA THR A 349 3.59 28.82 -8.63
C THR A 349 5.05 28.56 -8.95
N GLU A 350 5.97 28.72 -8.00
CA GLU A 350 7.42 28.66 -8.25
C GLU A 350 8.17 28.40 -6.93
N MET A 351 9.32 27.73 -7.01
CA MET A 351 10.29 27.59 -5.91
C MET A 351 11.66 28.09 -6.34
N ARG A 352 12.19 29.12 -5.66
CA ARG A 352 13.53 29.66 -5.95
C ARG A 352 14.48 29.39 -4.80
N VAL A 353 15.72 29.03 -5.12
CA VAL A 353 16.77 28.73 -4.14
C VAL A 353 18.02 29.54 -4.44
N GLU A 354 18.71 29.97 -3.38
CA GLU A 354 19.99 30.69 -3.45
C GLU A 354 21.06 30.03 -2.58
#